data_AF-A0A8T6UQB5-F1
#
_entry.id   AF-A0A8T6UQB5-F1
#
_cell.length_a   1.000
_cell.length_b   1.000
_cell.length_c   1.000
_cell.angle_alpha   90.00
_cell.angle_beta   90.00
_cell.angle_gamma   90.00
#
_symmetry.space_group_name_H-M   'P 1'
#
loop_
_entity.id
_entity.type
_entity.pdbx_description
1 polymer ?
#
loop_
_entity_poly.entity_id
_entity_poly.type
_entity_poly.pdbx_seq_one_letter_code
_entity_poly.pdbx_strand_id
1 'polypeptide(L)'
;LFRLPIPSPDVVLGLLGQNGIGKTTVLKILSGEIRLNLGNYKEVPDWPQLVRHFRGSTLQDYFQRLSDKELRVVHKPQYVDKIPRIIS
;
A
#
# COMPACT_ATOMS: atom_id res chain seq x y z
N LEU A 1 0.62 -4.32 -14.22
CA LEU A 1 0.10 -3.95 -12.90
C LEU A 1 -0.52 -2.56 -13.03
N PHE A 2 -1.76 -2.33 -12.58
CA PHE A 2 -2.38 -1.00 -12.59
C PHE A 2 -1.49 0.02 -11.86
N ARG A 3 -1.55 1.30 -12.28
CA ARG A 3 -0.92 2.41 -11.52
C ARG A 3 -1.46 2.38 -10.08
N LEU A 4 -0.58 2.58 -9.11
CA LEU A 4 -1.02 2.70 -7.73
C LEU A 4 -1.86 3.96 -7.57
N PRO A 5 -2.99 3.87 -6.86
CA PRO A 5 -3.74 5.05 -6.48
C PRO A 5 -2.89 5.95 -5.58
N ILE A 6 -3.09 7.26 -5.73
CA ILE A 6 -2.41 8.28 -4.91
C ILE A 6 -3.39 8.70 -3.80
N PRO A 7 -3.10 8.41 -2.53
CA PRO A 7 -3.86 8.95 -1.42
C PRO A 7 -3.61 10.45 -1.33
N SER A 8 -4.67 11.25 -1.45
CA SER A 8 -4.62 12.69 -1.21
C SER A 8 -5.35 13.00 0.10
N PRO A 9 -4.82 13.89 0.95
CA PRO A 9 -5.55 14.39 2.11
C PRO A 9 -6.93 14.93 1.71
N ASP A 10 -7.89 14.83 2.63
CA ASP A 10 -9.23 15.42 2.53
C ASP A 10 -10.10 14.94 1.35
N VAL A 11 -9.64 13.94 0.59
CA VAL A 11 -10.37 13.36 -0.53
C VAL A 11 -10.61 11.87 -0.31
N VAL A 12 -11.84 11.44 -0.55
CA VAL A 12 -12.19 10.02 -0.57
C VAL A 12 -11.92 9.45 -1.95
N LEU A 13 -10.97 8.51 -2.05
CA LEU A 13 -10.67 7.81 -3.29
C LEU A 13 -11.41 6.46 -3.35
N GLY A 14 -12.27 6.29 -4.36
CA GLY A 14 -12.95 5.01 -4.62
C GLY A 14 -12.10 4.05 -5.45
N LEU A 15 -11.95 2.80 -5.00
CA LEU A 15 -11.29 1.73 -5.76
C LEU A 15 -12.31 0.69 -6.23
N LEU A 16 -12.71 0.78 -7.51
CA LEU A 16 -13.71 -0.08 -8.13
C LEU A 16 -13.07 -1.06 -9.14
N GLY A 17 -13.65 -2.25 -9.26
CA GLY A 17 -13.22 -3.27 -10.22
C GLY A 17 -13.65 -4.68 -9.81
N GLN A 18 -13.53 -5.63 -10.73
CA GLN A 18 -13.89 -7.03 -10.48
C GLN A 18 -13.01 -7.68 -9.38
N ASN A 19 -13.48 -8.79 -8.81
CA ASN A 19 -12.69 -9.57 -7.86
C ASN A 19 -11.44 -10.15 -8.55
N GLY A 20 -10.34 -10.27 -7.82
CA GLY A 20 -9.07 -10.76 -8.37
C GLY A 20 -8.20 -9.71 -9.09
N ILE A 21 -8.70 -8.49 -9.34
CA ILE A 21 -7.92 -7.45 -10.05
C ILE A 21 -6.80 -6.81 -9.21
N GLY A 22 -6.71 -7.14 -7.92
CA GLY A 22 -5.65 -6.65 -7.01
C GLY A 22 -6.04 -5.53 -6.05
N LYS A 23 -7.33 -5.19 -5.90
CA LYS A 23 -7.80 -4.14 -4.96
C LYS A 23 -7.27 -4.33 -3.53
N THR A 24 -7.44 -5.54 -2.98
CA THR A 24 -6.96 -5.88 -1.63
C THR A 24 -5.42 -5.80 -1.54
N THR A 25 -4.71 -6.18 -2.60
CA THR A 25 -3.24 -6.10 -2.66
C THR A 25 -2.77 -4.65 -2.62
N VAL A 26 -3.42 -3.75 -3.36
CA VAL A 26 -3.12 -2.31 -3.36
C VAL A 26 -3.33 -1.71 -1.97
N LEU A 27 -4.43 -2.06 -1.28
CA LEU A 27 -4.68 -1.56 0.08
C LEU A 27 -3.61 -2.02 1.07
N LYS A 28 -3.15 -3.28 0.98
CA LYS A 28 -2.06 -3.81 1.80
C LYS A 28 -0.71 -3.14 1.51
N ILE A 29 -0.49 -2.72 0.27
CA ILE A 29 0.72 -1.97 -0.11
C ILE A 29 0.68 -0.58 0.51
N LEU A 30 -0.44 0.12 0.40
CA LEU A 30 -0.60 1.45 0.99
C LEU A 30 -0.58 1.40 2.53
N SER A 31 -1.06 0.32 3.15
CA SER A 31 -0.95 0.15 4.61
C SER A 31 0.46 -0.22 5.09
N GLY A 32 1.38 -0.54 4.19
CA GLY A 32 2.72 -1.02 4.54
C GLY A 32 2.76 -2.49 4.98
N GLU A 33 1.63 -3.21 4.98
CA GLU A 33 1.58 -4.67 5.25
C GLU A 33 2.33 -5.48 4.20
N ILE A 34 2.36 -5.01 2.95
CA ILE A 34 3.06 -5.65 1.84
C ILE A 34 3.98 -4.60 1.19
N ARG A 35 5.27 -4.93 1.04
CA ARG A 35 6.17 -4.13 0.21
C ARG A 35 6.04 -4.53 -1.26
N LEU A 36 6.04 -3.53 -2.13
CA LEU A 36 6.09 -3.75 -3.58
C LEU A 36 7.41 -4.41 -3.96
N ASN A 37 7.32 -5.48 -4.73
CA ASN A 37 8.49 -6.15 -5.28
C ASN A 37 8.97 -5.56 -6.63
N LEU A 38 8.20 -4.63 -7.21
CA LEU A 38 8.45 -4.01 -8.51
C LEU A 38 8.67 -5.04 -9.65
N GLY A 39 8.08 -6.24 -9.53
CA GLY A 39 8.28 -7.34 -10.48
C GLY A 39 9.59 -8.12 -10.30
N ASN A 40 10.41 -7.80 -9.31
CA ASN A 40 11.59 -8.57 -8.94
C ASN A 40 11.24 -9.65 -7.90
N TYR A 41 11.31 -10.91 -8.31
CA TYR A 41 11.01 -12.06 -7.45
C TYR A 41 12.22 -12.61 -6.70
N LYS A 42 13.44 -12.20 -7.07
CA LYS A 42 14.68 -12.68 -6.45
C LYS A 42 15.11 -11.78 -5.31
N GLU A 43 14.99 -10.47 -5.52
CA GLU A 43 15.44 -9.44 -4.59
C GLU A 43 14.32 -8.41 -4.40
N VAL A 44 13.62 -8.50 -3.27
CA VAL A 44 12.58 -7.52 -2.92
C VAL A 44 13.26 -6.21 -2.52
N PRO A 45 12.91 -5.07 -3.14
CA PRO A 45 13.55 -3.81 -2.86
C PRO A 45 13.29 -3.33 -1.43
N ASP A 46 14.28 -2.64 -0.87
CA ASP A 46 14.14 -1.93 0.38
C ASP A 46 13.40 -0.59 0.21
N TRP A 47 13.17 0.12 1.32
CA TRP A 47 12.47 1.41 1.29
C TRP A 47 13.22 2.47 0.46
N PRO A 48 14.54 2.70 0.62
CA PRO A 48 15.29 3.62 -0.24
C PRO A 48 15.16 3.33 -1.74
N GLN A 49 15.23 2.06 -2.15
CA GLN A 49 15.04 1.65 -3.53
C GLN A 49 13.61 1.92 -4.01
N LEU A 50 12.61 1.64 -3.16
CA LEU A 50 11.21 1.90 -3.48
C LEU A 50 10.92 3.40 -3.64
N VAL A 51 11.35 4.22 -2.69
CA VAL A 51 11.20 5.68 -2.74
C VAL A 51 11.90 6.23 -3.99
N ARG A 52 13.10 5.74 -4.30
CA ARG A 52 13.84 6.12 -5.51
C ARG A 52 13.09 5.75 -6.79
N HIS A 53 12.44 4.60 -6.83
CA HIS A 53 11.65 4.16 -7.99
C HIS A 53 10.52 5.15 -8.31
N PHE A 54 9.90 5.74 -7.29
CA PHE A 54 8.80 6.71 -7.44
C PHE A 54 9.27 8.18 -7.48
N ARG A 55 10.57 8.44 -7.66
CA ARG A 55 11.15 9.80 -7.59
C ARG A 55 10.41 10.80 -8.50
N GLY A 56 10.08 11.97 -7.95
CA GLY A 56 9.37 13.03 -8.67
C GLY A 56 7.85 12.84 -8.74
N SER A 57 7.30 11.89 -7.98
CA SER A 57 5.85 11.67 -7.86
C SER A 57 5.37 11.84 -6.41
N THR A 58 4.07 12.02 -6.23
CA THR A 58 3.43 12.05 -4.89
C THR A 58 3.60 10.74 -4.12
N LEU A 59 3.76 9.61 -4.81
CA LEU A 59 4.04 8.32 -4.18
C LEU A 59 5.43 8.28 -3.53
N GLN A 60 6.38 9.09 -3.99
CA GLN A 60 7.67 9.23 -3.33
C GLN A 60 7.49 9.72 -1.90
N ASP A 61 6.80 10.85 -1.71
CA ASP A 61 6.53 11.45 -0.40
C ASP A 61 5.75 10.48 0.50
N TYR A 62 4.72 9.84 -0.07
CA TYR A 62 3.92 8.86 0.66
C TYR A 62 4.77 7.70 1.21
N PHE A 63 5.58 7.06 0.36
CA PHE A 63 6.40 5.93 0.79
C PHE A 63 7.56 6.36 1.70
N GLN A 64 8.06 7.58 1.55
CA GLN A 64 9.06 8.14 2.47
C GLN A 64 8.46 8.28 3.87
N ARG A 65 7.32 8.96 4.01
CA ARG A 65 6.63 9.14 5.31
C ARG A 65 6.17 7.84 5.93
N LEU A 66 5.77 6.86 5.11
CA LEU A 66 5.44 5.51 5.57
C LEU A 66 6.69 4.77 6.08
N SER A 67 7.81 4.86 5.36
CA SER A 67 9.11 4.29 5.77
C SER A 67 9.60 4.89 7.09
N ASP A 68 9.48 6.21 7.23
CA ASP A 68 9.96 6.96 8.39
C ASP A 68 9.02 6.85 9.60
N LYS A 69 7.92 6.09 9.47
CA LYS A 69 6.86 5.90 10.49
C LYS A 69 6.14 7.19 10.91
N GLU A 70 6.23 8.23 10.09
CA GLU A 70 5.51 9.50 10.27
C GLU A 70 4.05 9.40 9.81
N LEU A 71 3.74 8.40 8.97
CA LEU A 71 2.39 8.10 8.52
C LEU A 71 1.86 6.83 9.20
N ARG A 72 0.78 6.97 9.99
CA ARG A 72 0.03 5.84 10.54
C ARG A 72 -1.18 5.52 9.66
N VAL A 73 -1.17 4.35 9.03
CA VAL A 73 -2.31 3.87 8.23
C VAL A 73 -3.12 2.84 9.03
N VAL A 74 -4.44 3.00 9.04
CA VAL A 74 -5.36 2.02 9.63
C VAL A 74 -6.08 1.29 8.51
N HIS A 75 -5.81 -0.01 8.38
CA HIS A 75 -6.45 -0.86 7.38
C HIS A 75 -7.48 -1.78 8.05
N LYS A 76 -8.74 -1.67 7.62
CA LYS A 76 -9.81 -2.55 8.08
C LYS A 76 -9.76 -3.87 7.30
N PRO A 77 -9.67 -5.04 7.95
CA PRO A 77 -9.64 -6.31 7.26
C PRO A 77 -10.94 -6.54 6.48
N GLN A 78 -10.81 -7.17 5.30
CA GLN A 78 -11.94 -7.49 4.44
C GLN A 78 -12.95 -8.45 5.09
N TYR A 79 -12.45 -9.43 5.86
CA TYR A 79 -13.26 -10.44 6.55
C TYR A 79 -13.48 -10.02 8.00
N VAL A 80 -14.60 -9.34 8.26
CA VAL A 80 -14.95 -8.84 9.60
C VAL A 80 -15.25 -9.97 10.59
N ASP A 81 -15.74 -11.10 10.09
CA ASP A 81 -15.99 -12.33 10.84
C ASP A 81 -14.71 -12.94 11.45
N LYS A 82 -13.55 -12.63 10.87
CA LYS A 82 -12.25 -13.14 11.32
C LYS A 82 -11.58 -12.24 12.36
N ILE A 83 -12.15 -11.07 12.65
CA ILE A 83 -11.58 -10.10 13.59
C ILE A 83 -11.28 -10.71 14.97
N PRO A 84 -12.18 -11.51 15.61
CA PRO A 84 -11.90 -12.09 16.92
C PRO A 84 -10.64 -12.97 16.97
N ARG A 85 -10.23 -13.57 15.84
CA ARG A 85 -9.03 -14.42 15.74
C ARG A 85 -7.73 -13.66 15.51
N ILE A 86 -7.82 -12.37 15.15
CA ILE A 86 -6.67 -11.54 14.77
C ILE A 86 -6.23 -10.64 15.95
N ILE A 87 -7.15 -10.32 16.87
CA ILE A 87 -6.91 -9.44 18.02
C ILE A 87 -6.67 -10.24 19.32
N SER A 88 -6.96 -11.55 19.32
CA SER A 88 -6.74 -12.45 20.47
C SER A 88 -5.27 -12.79 20.69
#